data_AF-K2D9X8-F1
#
_entry.id   AF-K2D9X8-F1
#
_cell.length_a   1.000
_cell.length_b   1.000
_cell.length_c   1.000
_cell.angle_alpha   90.00
_cell.angle_beta   90.00
_cell.angle_gamma   90.00
#
_symmetry.space_group_name_H-M   'P 1'
#
loop_
_entity.id
_entity.type
_entity.pdbx_description
1 polymer ?
#
loop_
_entity_poly.entity_id
_entity_poly.type
_entity_poly.pdbx_seq_one_letter_code
_entity_poly.pdbx_strand_id
1 'polypeptide(L)'
;MSIVGPRPPMPQEVELYSANEKKRLGVKPGITGLWQVSGRSNTSFDEWVRLDIFYIENWSLWLDISIMVKTLWAIVKKRGAY
;
A
#
# COMPACT_ATOMS: atom_id res chain seq x y z
N MET A 1 1.39 -2.71 -14.14
CA MET A 1 2.10 -2.55 -12.85
C MET A 1 2.61 -1.12 -12.75
N SER A 2 2.49 -0.52 -11.56
CA SER A 2 2.99 0.83 -11.24
C SER A 2 4.23 0.73 -10.33
N ILE A 3 5.02 1.80 -10.22
CA ILE A 3 6.11 1.89 -9.22
C ILE A 3 5.49 2.07 -7.82
N VAL A 4 4.58 3.02 -7.69
CA VAL A 4 3.82 3.28 -6.46
C VAL A 4 2.37 2.85 -6.65
N GLY A 5 1.83 2.10 -5.70
CA GLY A 5 0.44 1.64 -5.75
C GLY A 5 0.07 0.64 -4.65
N PRO A 6 -1.21 0.29 -4.58
CA PRO A 6 -1.73 -0.69 -3.63
C PRO A 6 -1.07 -2.06 -3.83
N ARG A 7 -1.05 -2.87 -2.76
CA ARG A 7 -0.56 -4.26 -2.86
C ARG A 7 -1.52 -5.09 -3.72
N PRO A 8 -1.01 -6.00 -4.57
CA PRO A 8 -1.86 -7.00 -5.22
C PRO A 8 -2.54 -7.88 -4.16
N PRO A 9 -3.87 -7.86 -4.06
CA PRO A 9 -4.59 -8.63 -3.05
C PRO A 9 -4.55 -10.12 -3.36
N MET A 10 -4.51 -10.95 -2.34
CA MET A 10 -4.67 -12.40 -2.49
C MET A 10 -6.15 -12.73 -2.77
N PRO A 11 -6.48 -13.76 -3.56
CA PRO A 11 -7.87 -14.12 -3.85
C PRO A 11 -8.72 -14.31 -2.59
N GLN A 12 -8.15 -14.90 -1.54
CA GLN A 12 -8.80 -15.11 -0.23
C GLN A 12 -9.13 -13.78 0.49
N GLU A 13 -8.29 -12.75 0.32
CA GLU A 13 -8.52 -11.42 0.89
C GLU A 13 -9.62 -10.68 0.13
N VAL A 14 -9.71 -10.90 -1.18
CA VAL A 14 -10.75 -10.29 -2.04
C VAL A 14 -12.16 -10.76 -1.65
N GLU A 15 -12.29 -11.98 -1.13
CA GLU A 15 -13.56 -12.50 -0.62
C GLU A 15 -14.01 -11.79 0.66
N LEU A 16 -13.07 -11.31 1.47
CA LEU A 16 -13.33 -10.58 2.72
C LEU A 16 -13.64 -9.10 2.50
N TYR A 17 -13.40 -8.57 1.30
CA TYR A 17 -13.64 -7.15 0.99
C TYR A 17 -15.11 -6.80 0.86
N SER A 18 -15.48 -5.68 1.48
CA SER A 18 -16.72 -4.96 1.23
C SER A 18 -16.81 -4.45 -0.21
N ALA A 19 -18.03 -4.09 -0.65
CA ALA A 19 -18.25 -3.56 -2.00
C ALA A 19 -17.43 -2.29 -2.30
N ASN A 20 -17.14 -1.47 -1.28
CA ASN A 20 -16.31 -0.28 -1.44
C ASN A 20 -14.83 -0.64 -1.57
N GLU A 21 -14.34 -1.61 -0.81
CA GLU A 21 -12.96 -2.08 -0.89
C GLU A 21 -12.67 -2.74 -2.24
N LYS A 22 -13.62 -3.44 -2.85
CA LYS A 22 -13.47 -4.03 -4.20
C LYS A 22 -13.19 -3.00 -5.29
N LYS A 23 -13.51 -1.71 -5.10
CA LYS A 23 -13.16 -0.64 -6.06
C LYS A 23 -11.65 -0.51 -6.26
N ARG A 24 -10.83 -0.88 -5.26
CA ARG A 24 -9.37 -0.86 -5.36
C ARG A 24 -8.82 -1.81 -6.42
N LEU A 25 -9.58 -2.84 -6.80
CA LEU A 25 -9.17 -3.81 -7.83
C LEU A 25 -9.02 -3.17 -9.21
N GLY A 26 -9.61 -1.99 -9.43
CA GLY A 26 -9.44 -1.21 -10.66
C GLY A 26 -8.12 -0.43 -10.74
N VAL A 27 -7.36 -0.34 -9.65
CA VAL A 27 -6.11 0.41 -9.58
C VAL A 27 -4.93 -0.51 -9.87
N LYS A 28 -3.97 -0.03 -10.67
CA LYS A 28 -2.76 -0.81 -11.00
C LYS A 28 -1.93 -1.03 -9.73
N PRO A 29 -1.62 -2.29 -9.36
CA PRO A 29 -0.80 -2.55 -8.19
C PRO A 29 0.63 -2.02 -8.37
N GLY A 30 1.22 -1.63 -7.24
CA GLY A 30 2.55 -1.03 -7.15
C GLY A 30 3.62 -1.98 -6.62
N ILE A 31 4.89 -1.69 -6.92
CA ILE A 31 6.04 -2.34 -6.27
C ILE A 31 6.18 -1.82 -4.83
N THR A 32 5.96 -0.53 -4.63
CA THR A 32 5.91 0.12 -3.32
C THR A 32 4.55 0.76 -3.06
N GLY A 33 4.11 0.86 -1.81
CA GLY A 33 2.83 1.45 -1.43
C GLY A 33 2.85 2.06 -0.04
N LEU A 34 1.80 2.84 0.28
CA LEU A 34 1.72 3.59 1.53
C LEU A 34 1.81 2.67 2.76
N TRP A 35 1.13 1.52 2.75
CA TRP A 35 1.20 0.55 3.84
C TRP A 35 2.62 -0.01 4.09
N GLN A 36 3.44 -0.17 3.04
CA GLN A 36 4.82 -0.64 3.16
C GLN A 36 5.77 0.37 3.80
N VAL A 37 5.41 1.65 3.84
CA VAL A 37 6.23 2.69 4.48
C VAL A 37 5.67 3.14 5.83
N SER A 38 4.38 2.87 6.10
CA SER A 38 3.72 3.26 7.34
C SER A 38 3.90 2.26 8.49
N GLY A 39 4.02 0.96 8.23
CA GLY A 39 4.20 -0.01 9.32
C GLY A 39 4.57 -1.44 8.94
N ARG A 40 4.51 -1.83 7.65
CA ARG A 40 4.88 -3.17 7.15
C ARG A 40 4.28 -4.32 7.95
N SER A 41 5.09 -5.02 8.74
CA SER A 41 4.75 -6.25 9.45
C SER A 41 3.92 -6.03 10.71
N ASN A 42 3.80 -4.77 11.17
CA ASN A 42 3.07 -4.42 12.40
C ASN A 42 1.64 -3.92 12.13
N THR A 43 1.23 -3.75 10.87
CA THR A 43 -0.12 -3.28 10.53
C THR A 43 -1.08 -4.46 10.41
N SER A 44 -2.25 -4.35 11.06
CA SER A 44 -3.34 -5.33 10.94
C SER A 44 -3.98 -5.29 9.55
N PHE A 45 -4.79 -6.31 9.22
CA PHE A 45 -5.43 -6.41 7.91
C PHE A 45 -6.24 -5.15 7.55
N ASP A 46 -7.06 -4.69 8.48
CA ASP A 46 -7.90 -3.51 8.27
C ASP A 46 -7.08 -2.23 8.09
N GLU A 47 -5.92 -2.15 8.75
CA GLU A 47 -5.08 -0.96 8.72
C GLU A 47 -4.39 -0.80 7.36
N TRP A 48 -3.85 -1.88 6.77
CA TRP A 48 -3.26 -1.76 5.43
C TRP A 48 -4.32 -1.55 4.35
N VAL A 49 -5.51 -2.14 4.49
CA VAL A 49 -6.64 -1.88 3.57
C VAL A 49 -7.05 -0.41 3.63
N ARG A 50 -7.15 0.17 4.83
CA ARG A 50 -7.42 1.60 5.01
C ARG A 50 -6.35 2.48 4.39
N LEU A 51 -5.07 2.13 4.54
CA LEU A 51 -3.97 2.87 3.92
C LEU A 51 -4.00 2.81 2.40
N ASP A 52 -4.39 1.67 1.83
CA ASP A 52 -4.55 1.52 0.38
C ASP A 52 -5.74 2.34 -0.14
N ILE A 53 -6.87 2.36 0.57
CA ILE A 53 -8.01 3.25 0.22
C ILE A 53 -7.57 4.71 0.30
N PHE A 54 -6.93 5.10 1.40
CA PHE A 54 -6.46 6.47 1.60
C PHE A 54 -5.52 6.92 0.46
N TYR A 55 -4.61 6.04 0.04
CA TYR A 55 -3.71 6.30 -1.08
C TYR A 55 -4.48 6.52 -2.39
N ILE A 56 -5.50 5.69 -2.67
CA ILE A 56 -6.32 5.81 -3.88
C ILE A 56 -7.12 7.12 -3.87
N GLU A 57 -7.72 7.47 -2.73
CA GLU A 57 -8.55 8.67 -2.59
C GLU A 57 -7.73 9.98 -2.60
N ASN A 58 -6.51 9.94 -2.06
CA ASN A 58 -5.62 11.12 -1.93
C ASN A 58 -4.46 11.07 -2.92
N TRP A 59 -4.61 10.33 -4.01
CA TRP A 59 -3.53 10.14 -4.96
C TRP A 59 -3.02 11.48 -5.52
N SER A 60 -1.71 11.67 -5.42
CA SER A 60 -1.02 12.81 -6.01
C SER A 60 0.43 12.46 -6.30
N LEU A 61 1.05 13.15 -7.26
CA LEU A 61 2.46 12.98 -7.58
C LEU A 61 3.36 13.23 -6.35
N TRP A 62 2.98 14.17 -5.49
CA TRP A 62 3.68 14.45 -4.24
C TRP A 62 3.62 13.28 -3.26
N LEU A 63 2.46 12.61 -3.16
CA LEU A 63 2.31 11.43 -2.32
C LEU A 63 3.22 10.30 -2.83
N ASP A 64 3.28 10.08 -4.13
CA ASP A 64 4.15 9.07 -4.75
C ASP A 64 5.63 9.33 -4.45
N ILE A 65 6.09 10.57 -4.62
CA ILE A 65 7.46 10.98 -4.28
C ILE A 65 7.73 10.74 -2.78
N SER A 66 6.79 11.09 -1.91
CA SER A 66 6.93 10.90 -0.47
C SER A 66 7.07 9.41 -0.10
N ILE A 67 6.30 8.53 -0.76
CA ILE A 67 6.37 7.08 -0.56
C ILE A 67 7.71 6.56 -1.06
N MET A 68 8.16 6.98 -2.24
CA MET A 68 9.47 6.59 -2.77
C MET A 68 10.61 6.96 -1.81
N VAL A 69 10.63 8.19 -1.30
CA VAL A 69 11.64 8.65 -0.33
C VAL A 69 11.58 7.81 0.94
N LYS A 70 10.39 7.59 1.51
CA LYS A 70 10.23 6.75 2.70
C LYS A 70 10.69 5.31 2.47
N THR A 71 10.45 4.75 1.27
CA THR A 71 10.91 3.42 0.88
C THR A 71 12.44 3.35 0.85
N LEU A 72 13.11 4.34 0.26
CA LEU A 72 14.57 4.44 0.28
C LEU A 72 15.11 4.51 1.72
N TRP A 73 14.50 5.33 2.58
CA TRP A 73 14.86 5.44 3.99
C TRP A 73 14.67 4.12 4.76
N ALA A 74 13.59 3.38 4.48
CA ALA A 74 13.33 2.09 5.12
C ALA A 74 14.39 1.04 4.75
N ILE A 75 14.82 1.02 3.48
CA ILE A 75 15.89 0.13 2.99
C ILE A 75 17.23 0.48 3.65
N VAL A 76 17.60 1.77 3.68
CA VAL A 76 18.86 2.23 4.30
C VAL A 76 18.89 1.90 5.79
N LYS A 77 17.77 2.07 6.50
CA LYS A 77 17.67 1.74 7.94
C LYS A 77 17.55 0.25 8.23
N LYS A 78 17.57 -0.63 7.21
CA LYS A 78 17.31 -2.09 7.32
C LYS A 78 16.03 -2.41 8.12
N ARG A 79 15.05 -1.51 8.09
CA ARG A 79 13.85 -1.63 8.93
C ARG A 79 12.89 -2.62 8.25
N GLY A 80 12.77 -3.82 8.83
CA GLY A 80 11.85 -4.87 8.36
C GLY A 80 12.50 -6.13 7.79
N ALA A 81 13.81 -6.34 8.01
CA ALA A 81 14.42 -7.67 7.91
C ALA A 81 14.60 -8.21 9.33
N TYR A 82 13.61 -8.96 9.80
CA TYR A 82 13.71 -9.89 10.93
C TYR A 82 13.16 -11.23 10.44
#